data_AF-A0A9X4AXP4-F1
#
_entry.id   AF-A0A9X4AXP4-F1
#
_cell.length_a   1.000
_cell.length_b   1.000
_cell.length_c   1.000
_cell.angle_alpha   90.00
_cell.angle_beta   90.00
_cell.angle_gamma   90.00
#
_symmetry.space_group_name_H-M   'P 1'
#
loop_
_entity.id
_entity.type
_entity.pdbx_description
1 polymer ?
#
loop_
_entity_poly.entity_id
_entity_poly.type
_entity_poly.pdbx_seq_one_letter_code
_entity_poly.pdbx_strand_id
1 'polypeptide(L)'
;MNDMINRQPCDPAVSLFGQGKSSAEIWSALVSSGVAPAAAEAHVNSLLLAVALLGQGKSAVEIWSALVSSGAAPAAAETLVRDLVEVRRMQLARQREEEEHRSSGFCKRCYDESTPLSPGNISTVNGTGTMFYGEDRGCCDCGSVVRVHWVVFCGLPLIPLGTYRYRDLYGEGTSSKFLARRTQTNSQQIAIHYSLSLVVLFVFVAVVMAIRSGNR
;
A
#
# COMPACT_ATOMS: atom_id res chain seq x y z
N MET A 1 8.35 -19.71 -5.06
CA MET A 1 7.78 -21.07 -5.05
C MET A 1 6.29 -20.86 -5.22
N ASN A 2 5.89 -20.80 -6.48
CA ASN A 2 4.64 -20.21 -6.94
C ASN A 2 3.52 -21.24 -6.87
N ASP A 3 2.49 -20.96 -6.08
CA ASP A 3 1.16 -21.51 -6.30
C ASP A 3 0.66 -20.96 -7.65
N MET A 4 0.95 -21.68 -8.74
CA MET A 4 0.15 -21.59 -9.96
C MET A 4 -1.19 -22.26 -9.64
N ILE A 5 -2.05 -21.51 -8.94
CA ILE A 5 -3.46 -21.84 -8.78
C ILE A 5 -4.00 -22.08 -10.19
N ASN A 6 -4.51 -23.29 -10.40
CA ASN A 6 -5.22 -23.73 -11.59
C ASN A 6 -6.50 -22.89 -11.73
N ARG A 7 -6.36 -21.64 -12.19
CA ARG A 7 -7.47 -20.70 -12.38
C ARG A 7 -8.27 -21.19 -13.58
N GLN A 8 -9.39 -21.83 -13.28
CA GLN A 8 -10.45 -22.09 -14.25
C GLN A 8 -10.74 -20.78 -15.03
N PRO A 9 -10.89 -20.83 -16.36
CA PRO A 9 -11.02 -19.63 -17.17
C PRO A 9 -12.25 -18.85 -16.70
N CYS A 10 -12.02 -17.64 -16.17
CA CYS A 10 -13.07 -16.72 -15.77
C CYS A 10 -13.98 -16.45 -16.96
N ASP A 11 -15.29 -16.37 -16.72
CA ASP A 11 -16.25 -15.95 -17.73
C ASP A 11 -15.78 -14.63 -18.39
N PRO A 12 -15.64 -14.58 -19.73
CA PRO A 12 -15.11 -13.41 -20.43
C PRO A 12 -15.98 -12.16 -20.21
N ALA A 13 -17.29 -12.32 -20.04
CA ALA A 13 -18.19 -11.21 -19.77
C ALA A 13 -17.94 -10.60 -18.39
N VAL A 14 -17.69 -11.45 -17.38
CA VAL A 14 -17.38 -11.04 -16.01
C VAL A 14 -16.03 -10.33 -15.95
N SER A 15 -15.03 -10.82 -16.70
CA SER A 15 -13.72 -10.16 -16.83
C SER A 15 -13.85 -8.76 -17.43
N LEU A 16 -14.58 -8.61 -18.52
CA LEU A 16 -14.81 -7.31 -19.18
C LEU A 16 -15.60 -6.35 -18.28
N PHE A 17 -16.60 -6.85 -17.56
CA PHE A 17 -17.30 -6.05 -16.55
C PHE A 17 -16.35 -5.56 -15.43
N GLY A 18 -15.44 -6.43 -14.96
CA GLY A 18 -14.41 -6.08 -13.98
C GLY A 18 -13.47 -4.95 -14.45
N GLN A 19 -13.29 -4.80 -15.76
CA GLN A 19 -12.53 -3.70 -16.38
C GLN A 19 -13.34 -2.40 -16.56
N GLY A 20 -14.62 -2.39 -16.18
CA GLY A 20 -15.50 -1.22 -16.33
C GLY A 20 -16.08 -1.04 -17.74
N LYS A 21 -16.11 -2.10 -18.55
CA LYS A 21 -16.71 -2.06 -19.89
C LYS A 21 -18.23 -1.94 -19.82
N SER A 22 -18.80 -1.20 -20.77
CA SER A 22 -20.26 -1.07 -20.92
C SER A 22 -20.91 -2.38 -21.36
N SER A 23 -22.21 -2.55 -21.11
CA SER A 23 -22.97 -3.72 -21.54
C SER A 23 -22.90 -3.93 -23.06
N ALA A 24 -22.88 -2.86 -23.85
CA ALA A 24 -22.75 -2.92 -25.31
C ALA A 24 -21.37 -3.45 -25.76
N GLU A 25 -20.29 -3.01 -25.09
CA GLU A 25 -18.94 -3.53 -25.35
C GLU A 25 -18.81 -5.00 -24.97
N ILE A 26 -19.39 -5.41 -23.84
CA ILE A 26 -19.40 -6.81 -23.38
C ILE A 26 -20.16 -7.68 -24.40
N TRP A 27 -21.34 -7.24 -24.81
CA TRP A 27 -22.14 -7.94 -25.83
C TRP A 27 -21.37 -8.08 -27.14
N SER A 28 -20.79 -6.99 -27.64
CA SER A 28 -20.00 -7.00 -28.87
C SER A 28 -18.82 -7.96 -28.79
N ALA A 29 -18.15 -8.05 -27.64
CA ALA A 29 -17.02 -8.95 -27.42
C ALA A 29 -17.45 -10.43 -27.41
N LEU A 30 -18.60 -10.75 -26.81
CA LEU A 30 -19.15 -12.12 -26.81
C LEU A 30 -19.50 -12.57 -28.23
N VAL A 31 -20.20 -11.72 -29.00
CA VAL A 31 -20.56 -12.02 -30.39
C VAL A 31 -19.32 -12.18 -31.26
N SER A 32 -18.32 -11.31 -31.09
CA SER A 32 -17.04 -11.42 -31.81
C SER A 32 -16.26 -12.69 -31.45
N SER A 33 -16.53 -13.27 -30.28
CA SER A 33 -15.95 -14.54 -29.82
C SER A 33 -16.75 -15.77 -30.28
N GLY A 34 -17.78 -15.58 -31.13
CA GLY A 34 -18.59 -16.65 -31.71
C GLY A 34 -19.84 -17.03 -30.92
N VAL A 35 -20.20 -16.29 -29.87
CA VAL A 35 -21.46 -16.51 -29.15
C VAL A 35 -22.64 -16.02 -29.99
N ALA A 36 -23.69 -16.83 -30.11
CA ALA A 36 -24.89 -16.44 -30.85
C ALA A 36 -25.51 -15.16 -30.24
N PRO A 37 -25.97 -14.18 -31.05
CA PRO A 37 -26.46 -12.88 -30.57
C PRO A 37 -27.51 -12.97 -29.44
N ALA A 38 -28.48 -13.88 -29.58
CA ALA A 38 -29.53 -14.09 -28.57
C ALA A 38 -28.97 -14.69 -27.27
N ALA A 39 -28.00 -15.60 -27.35
CA ALA A 39 -27.33 -16.15 -26.18
C ALA A 39 -26.45 -15.08 -25.50
N ALA A 40 -25.75 -14.24 -26.27
CA ALA A 40 -24.98 -13.12 -25.74
C ALA A 40 -25.89 -12.10 -25.03
N GLU A 41 -27.06 -11.79 -25.59
CA GLU A 41 -28.04 -10.90 -24.96
C GLU A 41 -28.59 -11.48 -23.65
N ALA A 42 -28.98 -12.75 -23.63
CA ALA A 42 -29.42 -13.43 -22.41
C ALA A 42 -28.32 -13.40 -21.32
N HIS A 43 -27.07 -13.66 -21.71
CA HIS A 43 -25.93 -13.64 -20.80
C HIS A 43 -25.69 -12.25 -20.19
N VAL A 44 -25.74 -11.20 -21.01
CA VAL A 44 -25.60 -9.82 -20.54
C VAL A 44 -26.76 -9.42 -19.61
N ASN A 45 -27.99 -9.84 -19.91
CA ASN A 45 -29.15 -9.57 -19.05
C ASN A 45 -29.02 -10.27 -17.67
N SER A 46 -28.61 -11.54 -17.65
CA SER A 46 -28.30 -12.25 -16.40
C SER A 46 -27.18 -11.57 -15.61
N LEU A 47 -26.11 -11.15 -16.27
CA LEU A 47 -25.01 -10.41 -15.66
C LEU A 47 -25.49 -9.09 -15.03
N LEU A 48 -26.26 -8.28 -15.76
CA LEU A 48 -26.79 -7.01 -15.28
C LEU A 48 -27.73 -7.19 -14.07
N LEU A 49 -28.60 -8.20 -14.10
CA LEU A 49 -29.47 -8.53 -12.96
C LEU A 49 -28.62 -8.89 -11.72
N ALA A 50 -27.63 -9.76 -11.89
CA ALA A 50 -26.77 -10.19 -10.79
C ALA A 50 -25.96 -9.03 -10.20
N VAL A 51 -25.40 -8.16 -11.05
CA VAL A 51 -24.69 -6.95 -10.62
C VAL A 51 -25.62 -5.99 -9.87
N ALA A 52 -26.85 -5.78 -10.36
CA ALA A 52 -27.83 -4.91 -9.70
C ALA A 52 -28.20 -5.43 -8.30
N LEU A 53 -28.46 -6.73 -8.16
CA LEU A 53 -28.76 -7.36 -6.87
C LEU A 53 -27.55 -7.30 -5.92
N LEU A 54 -26.34 -7.51 -6.43
CA LEU A 54 -25.12 -7.37 -5.64
C LEU A 54 -24.92 -5.93 -5.14
N GLY A 55 -25.24 -4.93 -5.97
CA GLY A 55 -25.24 -3.51 -5.58
C GLY A 55 -26.24 -3.17 -4.47
N GLN A 56 -27.32 -3.95 -4.35
CA GLN A 56 -28.30 -3.84 -3.26
C GLN A 56 -27.88 -4.59 -1.97
N GLY A 57 -26.70 -5.23 -1.96
CA GLY A 57 -26.24 -6.01 -0.81
C GLY A 57 -26.91 -7.36 -0.66
N LYS A 58 -27.50 -7.91 -1.72
CA LYS A 58 -28.11 -9.25 -1.71
C LYS A 58 -27.06 -10.35 -1.53
N SER A 59 -27.44 -11.40 -0.81
CA SER A 59 -26.60 -12.57 -0.60
C SER A 59 -26.42 -13.37 -1.90
N ALA A 60 -25.34 -14.15 -2.00
CA ALA A 60 -25.07 -15.00 -3.16
C ALA A 60 -26.24 -15.96 -3.46
N VAL A 61 -26.93 -16.46 -2.42
CA VAL A 61 -28.09 -17.36 -2.53
C VAL A 61 -29.30 -16.64 -3.14
N GLU A 62 -29.60 -15.41 -2.70
CA GLU A 62 -30.69 -14.62 -3.27
C GLU A 62 -30.42 -14.27 -4.74
N ILE A 63 -29.17 -13.92 -5.08
CA ILE A 63 -28.77 -13.63 -6.46
C ILE A 63 -28.93 -14.87 -7.32
N TRP A 64 -28.43 -16.01 -6.86
CA TRP A 64 -28.56 -17.29 -7.57
C TRP A 64 -30.02 -17.66 -7.80
N SER A 65 -30.87 -17.54 -6.76
CA SER A 65 -32.30 -17.82 -6.88
C SER A 65 -32.98 -16.92 -7.92
N ALA A 66 -32.67 -15.63 -7.93
CA ALA A 66 -33.24 -14.68 -8.89
C ALA A 66 -32.80 -14.97 -10.33
N LEU A 67 -31.55 -15.41 -10.53
CA LEU A 67 -31.05 -15.83 -11.84
C LEU A 67 -31.78 -17.07 -12.35
N VAL A 68 -31.96 -18.09 -11.52
CA VAL A 68 -32.70 -19.29 -11.89
C VAL A 68 -34.17 -18.97 -12.19
N SER A 69 -34.81 -18.14 -11.36
CA SER A 69 -36.20 -17.69 -11.60
C SER A 69 -36.37 -16.84 -12.87
N SER A 70 -35.32 -16.17 -13.34
CA SER A 70 -35.33 -15.43 -14.61
C SER A 70 -34.98 -16.29 -15.83
N GLY A 71 -34.78 -17.61 -15.64
CA GLY A 71 -34.58 -18.57 -16.73
C GLY A 71 -33.12 -18.97 -16.97
N ALA A 72 -32.17 -18.54 -16.13
CA ALA A 72 -30.78 -19.01 -16.24
C ALA A 72 -30.67 -20.48 -15.80
N ALA A 73 -29.85 -21.27 -16.51
CA ALA A 73 -29.56 -22.64 -16.10
C ALA A 73 -28.85 -22.66 -14.73
N PRO A 74 -29.22 -23.55 -13.79
CA PRO A 74 -28.66 -23.57 -12.42
C PRO A 74 -27.12 -23.57 -12.34
N ALA A 75 -26.46 -24.36 -13.20
CA ALA A 75 -25.00 -24.43 -13.26
C ALA A 75 -24.35 -23.14 -13.81
N ALA A 76 -25.02 -22.49 -14.76
CA ALA A 76 -24.57 -21.20 -15.30
C ALA A 76 -24.74 -20.08 -14.26
N ALA A 77 -25.88 -20.08 -13.55
CA ALA A 77 -26.14 -19.14 -12.46
C ALA A 77 -25.11 -19.29 -11.32
N GLU A 78 -24.77 -20.52 -10.92
CA GLU A 78 -23.76 -20.79 -9.90
C GLU A 78 -22.38 -20.27 -10.30
N THR A 79 -21.95 -20.56 -11.53
CA THR A 79 -20.67 -20.09 -12.08
C THR A 79 -20.62 -18.56 -12.12
N LEU A 80 -21.68 -17.93 -12.62
CA LEU A 80 -21.79 -16.47 -12.72
C LEU A 80 -21.73 -15.80 -11.34
N VAL A 81 -22.47 -16.31 -10.35
CA VAL A 81 -22.48 -15.76 -8.98
C VAL A 81 -21.10 -15.89 -8.35
N ARG A 82 -20.45 -17.04 -8.48
CA ARG A 82 -19.09 -17.26 -7.95
C ARG A 82 -18.10 -16.26 -8.56
N ASP A 83 -18.09 -16.11 -9.88
CA ASP A 83 -17.17 -15.24 -10.58
C ASP A 83 -17.43 -13.75 -10.25
N LEU A 84 -18.70 -13.34 -10.12
CA LEU A 84 -19.08 -11.99 -9.70
C LEU A 84 -18.68 -11.66 -8.26
N VAL A 85 -18.88 -12.60 -7.33
CA VAL A 85 -18.43 -12.42 -5.94
C VAL A 85 -16.92 -12.24 -5.88
N GLU A 86 -16.18 -13.00 -6.69
CA GLU A 86 -14.74 -12.90 -6.75
C GLU A 86 -14.27 -11.55 -7.37
N VAL A 87 -14.85 -11.13 -8.50
CA VAL A 87 -14.57 -9.80 -9.07
C VAL A 87 -14.89 -8.68 -8.07
N ARG A 88 -16.01 -8.78 -7.34
CA ARG A 88 -16.37 -7.80 -6.31
C ARG A 88 -15.36 -7.74 -5.18
N ARG A 89 -14.85 -8.89 -4.72
CA ARG A 89 -13.77 -8.93 -3.72
C ARG A 89 -12.50 -8.24 -4.23
N MET A 90 -12.10 -8.50 -5.48
CA MET A 90 -10.95 -7.85 -6.11
C MET A 90 -11.16 -6.33 -6.22
N GLN A 91 -12.35 -5.88 -6.64
CA GLN A 91 -12.68 -4.45 -6.72
C GLN A 91 -12.64 -3.78 -5.35
N LEU A 92 -13.21 -4.41 -4.31
CA LEU A 92 -13.17 -3.89 -2.95
C LEU A 92 -11.74 -3.84 -2.40
N ALA A 93 -10.91 -4.86 -2.70
CA ALA A 93 -9.50 -4.85 -2.32
C ALA A 93 -8.74 -3.68 -2.97
N ARG A 94 -8.97 -3.45 -4.27
CA ARG A 94 -8.39 -2.31 -4.99
C ARG A 94 -8.88 -0.97 -4.44
N GLN A 95 -10.18 -0.84 -4.15
CA GLN A 95 -10.73 0.37 -3.54
C GLN A 95 -10.12 0.65 -2.17
N ARG A 96 -9.92 -0.38 -1.34
CA ARG A 96 -9.24 -0.26 -0.05
C ARG A 96 -7.79 0.17 -0.22
N GLU A 97 -7.07 -0.37 -1.19
CA GLU A 97 -5.70 0.03 -1.49
C GLU A 97 -5.62 1.49 -1.96
N GLU A 98 -6.56 1.93 -2.82
CA GLU A 98 -6.66 3.32 -3.27
C GLU A 98 -7.05 4.28 -2.13
N GLU A 99 -7.91 3.85 -1.21
CA GLU A 99 -8.28 4.62 -0.02
C GLU A 99 -7.14 4.69 0.99
N GLU A 100 -6.41 3.58 1.20
CA GLU A 100 -5.19 3.55 2.02
C GLU A 100 -4.12 4.46 1.42
N HIS A 101 -3.93 4.41 0.10
CA HIS A 101 -3.04 5.31 -0.62
C HIS A 101 -3.46 6.78 -0.42
N ARG A 102 -4.74 7.10 -0.62
CA ARG A 102 -5.28 8.46 -0.46
C ARG A 102 -5.13 8.99 0.97
N SER A 103 -5.38 8.15 1.97
CA SER A 103 -5.28 8.50 3.39
C SER A 103 -3.83 8.51 3.92
N SER A 104 -2.90 7.84 3.23
CA SER A 104 -1.49 7.76 3.65
C SER A 104 -0.76 9.10 3.64
N GLY A 105 -1.26 10.09 2.90
CA GLY A 105 -0.54 11.35 2.71
C GLY A 105 0.77 11.22 1.92
N PHE A 106 0.97 10.17 1.12
CA PHE A 106 2.12 10.06 0.22
C PHE A 106 1.68 10.04 -1.25
N CYS A 107 2.50 10.55 -2.17
CA CYS A 107 2.22 10.32 -3.60
C CYS A 107 2.37 8.84 -3.93
N LYS A 108 1.77 8.38 -5.03
CA LYS A 108 1.73 6.95 -5.40
C LYS A 108 3.13 6.33 -5.44
N ARG A 109 4.09 7.01 -6.08
CA ARG A 109 5.50 6.57 -6.12
C ARG A 109 6.09 6.38 -4.71
N CYS A 110 5.95 7.36 -3.82
CA CYS A 110 6.47 7.24 -2.45
C CYS A 110 5.77 6.13 -1.66
N TYR A 111 4.49 5.94 -1.90
CA TYR A 111 3.69 4.89 -1.27
C TYR A 111 4.15 3.50 -1.71
N ASP A 112 4.34 3.31 -3.01
CA ASP A 112 4.77 2.03 -3.61
C ASP A 112 6.24 1.68 -3.24
N GLU A 113 7.11 2.69 -3.09
CA GLU A 113 8.52 2.53 -2.67
C GLU A 113 8.69 2.35 -1.14
N SER A 114 7.60 2.31 -0.37
CA SER A 114 7.63 2.22 1.09
C SER A 114 6.61 1.22 1.64
N THR A 115 6.87 0.71 2.83
CA THR A 115 5.99 -0.22 3.52
C THR A 115 5.21 0.51 4.62
N PRO A 116 4.01 0.03 4.99
CA PRO A 116 3.17 0.67 6.01
C PRO A 116 3.75 0.60 7.44
N LEU A 117 4.97 0.07 7.63
CA LEU A 117 5.63 0.01 8.93
C LEU A 117 6.02 1.41 9.41
N SER A 118 5.51 1.79 10.57
CA SER A 118 5.83 3.05 11.25
C SER A 118 7.01 2.88 12.21
N PRO A 119 7.74 3.96 12.54
CA PRO A 119 8.88 3.94 13.48
C PRO A 119 8.47 3.74 14.96
N GLY A 120 7.17 3.68 15.26
CA GLY A 120 6.67 3.69 16.63
C GLY A 120 6.76 5.07 17.28
N ASN A 121 6.82 5.11 18.62
CA ASN A 121 6.92 6.35 19.37
C ASN A 121 8.34 6.92 19.31
N ILE A 122 8.45 8.20 18.95
CA ILE A 122 9.72 8.92 18.90
C ILE A 122 9.74 9.89 20.05
N SER A 123 10.58 9.61 21.03
CA SER A 123 10.77 10.45 22.20
C SER A 123 12.24 10.47 22.59
N THR A 124 12.66 11.62 23.11
CA THR A 124 13.99 11.80 23.70
C THR A 124 13.84 12.45 25.06
N VAL A 125 14.63 11.99 26.02
CA VAL A 125 14.74 12.55 27.38
C VAL A 125 16.23 12.77 27.62
N ASN A 126 16.62 14.02 27.83
CA ASN A 126 18.03 14.41 28.01
C ASN A 126 18.95 13.88 26.89
N GLY A 127 18.49 13.92 25.64
CA GLY A 127 19.23 13.42 24.48
C GLY A 127 19.34 11.89 24.38
N THR A 128 18.66 11.14 25.25
CA THR A 128 18.57 9.67 25.20
C THR A 128 17.18 9.26 24.73
N GLY A 129 17.11 8.34 23.77
CA GLY A 129 15.83 7.87 23.22
C GLY A 129 15.96 7.51 21.75
N THR A 130 14.98 7.91 20.94
CA THR A 130 15.09 7.75 19.48
C THR A 130 14.78 9.04 18.74
N MET A 131 15.44 9.25 17.61
CA MET A 131 15.30 10.47 16.82
C MET A 131 15.56 10.20 15.33
N PHE A 132 14.96 11.02 14.46
CA PHE A 132 15.29 11.03 13.04
C PHE A 132 16.49 11.93 12.75
N TYR A 133 17.44 11.43 11.96
CA TYR A 133 18.58 12.20 11.47
C TYR A 133 18.68 12.21 9.96
N GLY A 134 19.28 13.32 9.49
CA GLY A 134 19.56 13.65 8.11
C GLY A 134 18.31 13.87 7.27
N GLU A 135 18.52 14.34 6.05
CA GLU A 135 17.48 14.63 5.09
C GLU A 135 18.04 14.31 3.71
N ASP A 136 17.48 13.29 3.06
CA ASP A 136 17.85 12.89 1.72
C ASP A 136 16.62 12.84 0.81
N ARG A 137 16.82 13.12 -0.49
CA ARG A 137 15.84 13.01 -1.58
C ARG A 137 14.42 13.46 -1.21
N GLY A 138 14.23 14.78 -1.09
CA GLY A 138 12.89 15.37 -1.04
C GLY A 138 12.06 15.01 -2.27
N CYS A 139 10.79 14.64 -2.05
CA CYS A 139 9.84 14.39 -3.13
C CYS A 139 9.14 15.67 -3.55
N CYS A 140 9.24 16.03 -4.83
CA CYS A 140 8.52 17.17 -5.39
C CYS A 140 6.98 17.01 -5.37
N ASP A 141 6.47 15.78 -5.42
CA ASP A 141 5.01 15.55 -5.55
C ASP A 141 4.27 15.71 -4.21
N CYS A 142 4.81 15.14 -3.13
CA CYS A 142 4.17 15.15 -1.81
C CYS A 142 4.98 15.81 -0.70
N GLY A 143 6.17 16.33 -0.99
CA GLY A 143 7.04 17.00 -0.01
C GLY A 143 7.70 16.09 1.02
N SER A 144 7.53 14.76 0.92
CA SER A 144 8.16 13.81 1.84
C SER A 144 9.68 13.74 1.64
N VAL A 145 10.44 13.50 2.70
CA VAL A 145 11.90 13.34 2.71
C VAL A 145 12.30 11.98 3.27
N VAL A 146 13.49 11.47 2.94
CA VAL A 146 14.02 10.23 3.53
C VAL A 146 14.89 10.57 4.74
N ARG A 147 14.61 9.95 5.88
CA ARG A 147 15.37 10.10 7.14
C ARG A 147 15.71 8.75 7.75
N VAL A 148 16.79 8.69 8.52
CA VAL A 148 17.16 7.47 9.25
C VAL A 148 16.72 7.63 10.71
N HIS A 149 16.03 6.63 11.24
CA HIS A 149 15.64 6.55 12.64
C HIS A 149 16.78 5.94 13.44
N TRP A 150 17.20 6.60 14.50
CA TRP A 150 18.33 6.18 15.33
C TRP A 150 17.93 6.04 16.79
N VAL A 151 18.51 5.06 17.48
CA VAL A 151 18.70 5.13 18.93
C VAL A 151 19.79 6.17 19.20
N VAL A 152 19.51 7.08 20.13
CA VAL A 152 20.41 8.18 20.48
C VAL A 152 20.78 8.12 21.95
N PHE A 153 22.02 8.52 22.25
CA PHE A 153 22.51 8.75 23.60
C PHE A 153 23.30 10.05 23.64
N CYS A 154 22.95 10.94 24.56
CA CYS A 154 23.51 12.30 24.63
C CYS A 154 23.44 13.04 23.27
N GLY A 155 22.39 12.81 22.47
CA GLY A 155 22.22 13.39 21.14
C GLY A 155 23.09 12.76 20.04
N LEU A 156 23.95 11.80 20.36
CA LEU A 156 24.76 11.09 19.36
C LEU A 156 24.00 9.88 18.79
N PRO A 157 23.95 9.70 17.46
CA PRO A 157 23.33 8.54 16.84
C PRO A 157 24.18 7.29 17.12
N LEU A 158 23.61 6.29 17.79
CA LEU A 158 24.29 5.05 18.15
C LEU A 158 23.95 3.88 17.23
N ILE A 159 22.65 3.57 17.09
CA ILE A 159 22.18 2.38 16.36
C ILE A 159 21.10 2.82 15.37
N PRO A 160 21.27 2.60 14.05
CA PRO A 160 20.24 2.88 13.07
C PRO A 160 19.17 1.79 13.17
N LEU A 161 17.92 2.20 13.39
CA LEU A 161 16.77 1.31 13.49
C LEU A 161 16.12 1.05 12.12
N GLY A 162 16.21 2.03 11.22
CA GLY A 162 15.69 1.90 9.86
C GLY A 162 15.67 3.21 9.10
N THR A 163 15.44 3.12 7.79
CA THR A 163 15.24 4.28 6.91
C THR A 163 13.76 4.45 6.61
N TYR A 164 13.25 5.67 6.74
CA TYR A 164 11.84 5.99 6.62
C TYR A 164 11.62 7.15 5.65
N ARG A 165 10.57 7.04 4.83
CA ARG A 165 9.98 8.15 4.10
C ARG A 165 9.09 8.92 5.08
N TYR A 166 9.50 10.14 5.39
CA TYR A 166 8.97 10.99 6.42
C TYR A 166 8.24 12.18 5.78
N ARG A 167 7.07 12.54 6.30
CA ARG A 167 6.32 13.73 5.90
C ARG A 167 5.81 14.45 7.14
N ASP A 168 6.20 15.70 7.30
CA ASP A 168 5.64 16.57 8.33
C ASP A 168 4.18 16.89 7.99
N LEU A 169 3.29 16.68 8.96
CA LEU A 169 1.95 17.24 8.93
C LEU A 169 2.03 18.54 9.70
N TYR A 170 2.10 19.67 8.97
CA TYR A 170 2.02 20.99 9.58
C TYR A 170 0.78 21.04 10.50
N GLY A 171 1.02 21.12 11.80
CA GLY A 171 -0.01 21.37 12.80
C GLY A 171 0.25 22.73 13.43
N GLU A 172 -0.77 23.57 13.53
CA GLU A 172 -0.73 24.77 14.38
C GLU A 172 -0.59 24.31 15.85
N GLY A 173 0.65 24.22 16.36
CA GLY A 173 0.92 23.85 17.76
C GLY A 173 2.31 23.25 18.02
N THR A 174 2.63 23.02 19.29
CA THR A 174 3.91 22.45 19.78
C THR A 174 4.05 20.94 19.53
N SER A 175 2.99 20.27 19.04
CA SER A 175 3.01 18.85 18.70
C SER A 175 3.11 18.69 17.18
N SER A 176 4.33 18.52 16.68
CA SER A 176 4.55 18.16 15.28
C SER A 176 4.03 16.74 15.04
N LYS A 177 2.88 16.63 14.38
CA LYS A 177 2.42 15.34 13.85
C LYS A 177 3.22 15.04 12.58
N PHE A 178 3.56 13.78 12.38
CA PHE A 178 4.26 13.35 11.18
C PHE A 178 3.72 12.00 10.71
N LEU A 179 3.93 11.73 9.43
CA LEU A 179 3.68 10.42 8.82
C LEU A 179 5.03 9.83 8.42
N ALA A 180 5.20 8.53 8.68
CA ALA A 180 6.41 7.83 8.33
C ALA A 180 6.11 6.41 7.85
N ARG A 181 6.77 6.01 6.75
CA ARG A 181 6.68 4.67 6.15
C ARG A 181 8.10 4.14 5.92
N ARG A 182 8.37 2.88 6.26
CA ARG A 182 9.72 2.31 6.11
C ARG A 182 10.07 2.16 4.63
N THR A 183 11.30 2.47 4.25
CA THR A 183 11.80 2.33 2.87
C THR A 183 13.12 1.53 2.86
N GLN A 184 13.73 1.39 1.68
CA GLN A 184 15.02 0.73 1.54
C GLN A 184 16.09 1.45 2.37
N THR A 185 16.96 0.68 3.02
CA THR A 185 18.03 1.21 3.86
C THR A 185 18.98 2.10 3.07
N ASN A 186 19.14 3.35 3.52
CA ASN A 186 20.11 4.28 2.94
C ASN A 186 21.49 4.11 3.60
N SER A 187 22.28 3.15 3.10
CA SER A 187 23.61 2.85 3.65
C SER A 187 24.58 4.02 3.57
N GLN A 188 24.44 4.90 2.57
CA GLN A 188 25.30 6.07 2.41
C GLN A 188 25.10 7.06 3.58
N GLN A 189 23.84 7.34 3.92
CA GLN A 189 23.53 8.22 5.04
C GLN A 189 24.00 7.64 6.38
N ILE A 190 23.84 6.33 6.58
CA ILE A 190 24.33 5.62 7.77
C ILE A 190 25.86 5.74 7.88
N ALA A 191 26.58 5.50 6.77
CA ALA A 191 28.03 5.62 6.72
C ALA A 191 28.50 7.03 7.08
N ILE A 192 27.88 8.07 6.50
CA ILE A 192 28.21 9.48 6.80
C ILE A 192 28.06 9.78 8.29
N HIS A 193 26.94 9.37 8.91
CA HIS A 193 26.72 9.61 10.34
C HIS A 193 27.75 8.88 11.21
N TYR A 194 28.10 7.63 10.90
CA TYR A 194 29.12 6.91 11.65
C TYR A 194 30.51 7.53 11.49
N SER A 195 30.88 7.99 10.28
CA SER A 195 32.14 8.68 10.06
C SER A 195 32.24 9.94 10.93
N LEU A 196 31.19 10.75 10.99
CA LEU A 196 31.15 11.94 11.83
C LEU A 196 31.21 11.60 13.32
N SER A 197 30.44 10.61 13.78
CA SER A 197 30.46 10.16 15.18
C SER A 197 31.84 9.64 15.59
N LEU A 198 32.55 8.93 14.71
CA LEU A 198 33.90 8.44 14.97
C LEU A 198 34.91 9.58 15.11
N VAL A 199 34.82 10.61 14.26
CA VAL A 199 35.67 11.81 14.35
C VAL A 199 35.45 12.53 15.69
N VAL A 200 34.19 12.74 16.08
CA VAL A 200 33.85 13.39 17.36
C VAL A 200 34.38 12.57 18.54
N LEU A 201 34.20 11.25 18.51
CA LEU A 201 34.72 10.35 19.54
C LEU A 201 36.25 10.41 19.63
N PHE A 202 36.96 10.42 18.49
CA PHE A 202 38.40 10.51 18.44
C PHE A 202 38.91 11.82 19.06
N VAL A 203 38.32 12.96 18.68
CA VAL A 203 38.67 14.27 19.24
C VAL A 203 38.43 14.29 20.75
N PHE A 204 37.30 13.76 21.21
CA PHE A 204 36.98 13.67 22.64
C PHE A 204 38.04 12.86 23.40
N VAL A 205 38.41 11.68 22.89
CA VAL A 205 39.44 10.83 23.50
C VAL A 205 40.80 11.55 23.54
N ALA A 206 41.19 12.22 22.45
CA ALA A 206 42.46 12.96 22.39
C ALA A 206 42.52 14.09 23.43
N VAL A 207 41.44 14.85 23.59
CA VAL A 207 41.34 15.91 24.61
C VAL A 207 41.45 15.34 26.02
N VAL A 208 40.75 14.25 26.33
CA VAL A 208 40.82 13.59 27.64
C VAL A 208 42.24 13.09 27.93
N MET A 209 42.92 12.51 26.93
CA MET A 209 44.31 12.06 27.07
C MET A 209 45.26 13.24 27.32
N ALA A 210 45.10 14.35 26.60
CA ALA A 210 45.93 15.54 26.77
C ALA A 210 45.77 16.15 28.18
N ILE A 211 44.54 16.25 28.69
CA ILE A 211 44.26 16.73 30.05
C ILE A 211 44.91 15.80 31.09
N ARG A 212 44.80 14.48 30.90
CA ARG A 212 45.40 13.50 31.81
C ARG A 212 46.93 13.55 31.81
N SER A 213 47.56 13.85 30.67
CA SER A 213 49.02 13.99 30.60
C SER A 213 49.54 15.27 31.25
N GLY A 214 48.79 16.37 31.24
CA GLY A 214 49.21 17.65 31.82
C GLY A 214 49.17 17.71 33.35
N ASN A 215 48.49 16.76 34.00
CA ASN A 215 48.38 16.67 35.47
C ASN A 215 49.44 15.76 36.12
N ARG A 216 50.43 15.28 35.36
CA ARG A 216 51.60 14.54 35.89
C ARG A 216 52.81 15.44 35.94
#